data_AF-A0A519UQ11-F1
#
_entry.id   AF-A0A519UQ11-F1
#
_cell.length_a   1.000
_cell.length_b   1.000
_cell.length_c   1.000
_cell.angle_alpha   90.00
_cell.angle_beta   90.00
_cell.angle_gamma   90.00
#
_symmetry.space_group_name_H-M   'P 1'
#
loop_
_entity.id
_entity.type
_entity.pdbx_description
1 polymer ?
#
loop_
_entity_poly.entity_id
_entity_poly.type
_entity_poly.pdbx_seq_one_letter_code
_entity_poly.pdbx_strand_id
1 'polypeptide(L)'
;MTFTDPNSQCLLFMLPANRVVTIAHYVFAALFFISLAINSFFLFTRTDKKLITLQKQQRNYVYKICGILIIIFIVLVPICNIEKIRIWLNLPYATFVLEALALLTFGISWLIKGDTLLQDKAHAQMVKANPADVVSPNAA
;
A
#
# COMPACT_ATOMS: atom_id res chain seq x y z
N MET A 1 4.59 -3.84 45.00
CA MET A 1 4.66 -5.28 44.70
C MET A 1 5.25 -5.42 43.30
N THR A 2 6.27 -6.25 43.18
CA THR A 2 7.24 -6.35 42.09
C THR A 2 6.67 -6.90 40.78
N PHE A 3 7.25 -6.43 39.68
CA PHE A 3 7.09 -6.93 38.32
C PHE A 3 7.85 -8.24 38.15
N THR A 4 7.17 -9.39 38.04
CA THR A 4 7.73 -10.65 37.50
C THR A 4 6.59 -11.60 37.10
N ASP A 5 5.92 -11.34 35.98
CA ASP A 5 5.24 -12.40 35.22
C ASP A 5 6.01 -12.58 33.89
N PRO A 6 6.74 -13.69 33.68
CA PRO A 6 7.55 -13.91 32.49
C PRO A 6 6.73 -14.18 31.22
N ASN A 7 5.41 -14.38 31.35
CA ASN A 7 4.50 -14.62 30.22
C ASN A 7 3.69 -13.39 29.78
N SER A 8 3.78 -12.27 30.51
CA SER A 8 2.95 -11.07 30.25
C SER A 8 3.67 -10.00 29.41
N GLN A 9 4.80 -10.32 28.79
CA GLN A 9 5.61 -9.37 28.01
C GLN A 9 5.40 -9.41 26.49
N CYS A 10 4.37 -10.11 26.00
CA CYS A 10 3.99 -10.08 24.58
C CYS A 10 2.91 -9.04 24.24
N LEU A 11 2.52 -8.16 25.17
CA LEU A 11 1.64 -7.03 24.86
C LEU A 11 2.43 -5.72 24.78
N LEU A 12 2.99 -5.50 23.58
CA LEU A 12 3.79 -4.34 23.17
C LEU A 12 3.00 -3.00 23.17
N PHE A 13 1.75 -2.95 23.65
CA PHE A 13 0.89 -1.77 23.54
C PHE A 13 -0.05 -1.58 24.76
N MET A 14 0.52 -1.43 25.95
CA MET A 14 -0.18 -0.82 27.09
C MET A 14 0.58 0.43 27.54
N LEU A 15 0.66 1.42 26.63
CA LEU A 15 0.95 2.79 27.05
C LEU A 15 -0.27 3.32 27.82
N PRO A 16 -0.09 3.93 29.00
CA PRO A 16 -1.19 4.57 29.71
C PRO A 16 -1.86 5.60 28.80
N ALA A 17 -3.19 5.58 28.74
CA ALA A 17 -3.98 6.45 27.86
C ALA A 17 -3.77 7.94 28.24
N ASN A 18 -2.81 8.58 27.59
CA ASN A 18 -2.54 10.00 27.71
C ASN A 18 -3.17 10.71 26.50
N ARG A 19 -4.08 11.67 26.76
CA ARG A 19 -4.77 12.41 25.69
C ARG A 19 -3.82 13.04 24.67
N VAL A 20 -2.68 13.56 25.12
CA VAL A 20 -1.68 14.17 24.24
C VAL A 20 -1.08 13.12 23.31
N VAL A 21 -0.73 11.95 23.85
CA VAL A 21 -0.17 10.84 23.06
C VAL A 21 -1.21 10.32 22.07
N THR A 22 -2.46 10.17 22.48
CA THR A 22 -3.55 9.73 21.59
C THR A 22 -3.77 10.71 20.45
N ILE A 23 -3.86 12.01 20.74
CA ILE A 23 -4.02 13.06 19.72
C ILE A 23 -2.82 13.07 18.78
N ALA A 24 -1.60 13.05 19.33
CA ALA A 24 -0.38 13.02 18.53
C ALA A 24 -0.35 11.80 17.62
N HIS A 25 -0.66 10.60 18.13
CA HIS A 25 -0.73 9.37 17.35
C HIS A 25 -1.71 9.50 16.18
N TYR A 26 -2.94 9.96 16.40
CA TYR A 26 -3.91 10.14 15.33
C TYR A 26 -3.46 11.15 14.27
N VAL A 27 -2.84 12.27 14.68
CA VAL A 27 -2.31 13.27 13.76
C VAL A 27 -1.17 12.70 12.91
N PHE A 28 -0.18 12.06 13.54
CA PHE A 28 0.95 11.46 12.83
C PHE A 28 0.52 10.29 11.94
N ALA A 29 -0.41 9.45 12.39
CA ALA A 29 -0.98 8.37 11.60
C ALA A 29 -1.69 8.92 10.36
N ALA A 30 -2.54 9.94 10.52
CA ALA A 30 -3.23 10.56 9.38
C ALA A 30 -2.24 11.14 8.35
N LEU A 31 -1.24 11.90 8.81
CA LEU A 31 -0.18 12.45 7.94
C LEU A 31 0.61 11.35 7.22
N PHE A 32 0.93 10.27 7.93
CA PHE A 32 1.63 9.13 7.37
C PHE A 32 0.81 8.45 6.27
N PHE A 33 -0.45 8.07 6.53
CA PHE A 33 -1.30 7.43 5.53
C PHE A 33 -1.62 8.34 4.33
N ILE A 34 -1.78 9.65 4.54
CA ILE A 34 -1.90 10.63 3.44
C ILE A 34 -0.64 10.61 2.57
N SER A 35 0.54 10.58 3.20
CA SER A 35 1.81 10.50 2.46
C SER A 35 1.93 9.21 1.64
N LEU A 36 1.46 8.08 2.18
CA LEU A 36 1.38 6.80 1.45
C LEU A 36 0.42 6.89 0.26
N ALA A 37 -0.76 7.49 0.45
CA ALA A 37 -1.73 7.70 -0.61
C ALA A 37 -1.18 8.60 -1.73
N ILE A 38 -0.50 9.69 -1.38
CA ILE A 38 0.16 10.59 -2.34
C ILE A 38 1.26 9.85 -3.11
N ASN A 39 2.08 9.06 -2.44
CA ASN A 39 3.11 8.26 -3.11
C ASN A 39 2.49 7.27 -4.11
N SER A 40 1.45 6.55 -3.70
CA SER A 40 0.74 5.61 -4.58
C SER A 40 0.06 6.34 -5.75
N PHE A 41 -0.52 7.52 -5.51
CA PHE A 41 -1.27 8.25 -6.52
C PHE A 41 -0.40 9.05 -7.49
N PHE A 42 0.64 9.76 -7.03
CA PHE A 42 1.43 10.69 -7.85
C PHE A 42 2.78 10.12 -8.27
N LEU A 43 3.53 9.54 -7.33
CA LEU A 43 4.88 9.04 -7.63
C LEU A 43 4.82 7.79 -8.52
N PHE A 44 3.77 6.98 -8.36
CA PHE A 44 3.60 5.77 -9.18
C PHE A 44 2.92 6.01 -10.51
N THR A 45 2.09 7.04 -10.65
CA THR A 45 1.44 7.39 -11.92
C THR A 45 2.25 8.33 -12.80
N ARG A 46 3.32 8.96 -12.27
CA ARG A 46 4.20 9.83 -13.05
C ARG A 46 4.79 9.04 -14.22
N THR A 47 4.23 9.31 -15.40
CA THR A 47 4.56 8.66 -16.66
C THR A 47 5.43 9.62 -17.45
N ASP A 48 6.69 9.25 -17.73
CA ASP A 48 7.48 9.95 -18.73
C ASP A 48 6.81 9.80 -20.09
N LYS A 49 6.53 10.93 -20.74
CA LYS A 49 5.68 11.10 -21.93
C LYS A 49 6.13 10.30 -23.18
N LYS A 50 7.19 9.49 -23.08
CA LYS A 50 7.91 8.97 -24.24
C LYS A 50 7.43 7.60 -24.74
N LEU A 51 6.76 6.77 -23.92
CA LEU A 51 6.31 5.42 -24.32
C LEU A 51 5.06 4.99 -23.55
N ILE A 52 3.87 5.18 -24.15
CA ILE A 52 2.60 4.67 -23.62
C ILE A 52 2.40 3.24 -24.15
N THR A 53 2.86 2.24 -23.40
CA THR A 53 2.54 0.83 -23.68
C THR A 53 1.33 0.39 -22.86
N LEU A 54 0.50 -0.54 -23.38
CA LEU A 54 -0.74 -1.01 -22.72
C LEU A 54 -0.50 -1.59 -21.33
N GLN A 55 0.64 -2.26 -21.10
CA GLN A 55 1.05 -2.76 -19.78
C GLN A 55 1.30 -1.63 -18.77
N LYS A 56 1.68 -0.44 -19.23
CA LYS A 56 1.94 0.73 -18.38
C LYS A 56 0.63 1.38 -17.91
N GLN A 57 -0.42 1.31 -18.71
CA GLN A 57 -1.77 1.75 -18.31
C GLN A 57 -2.37 0.84 -17.24
N GLN A 58 -2.18 -0.49 -17.34
CA GLN A 58 -2.66 -1.44 -16.33
C GLN A 58 -2.01 -1.20 -14.96
N ARG A 59 -0.69 -0.96 -14.92
CA ARG A 59 0.03 -0.63 -13.67
C ARG A 59 -0.47 0.69 -13.06
N ASN A 60 -0.64 1.73 -13.88
CA ASN A 60 -1.20 3.01 -13.43
C ASN A 60 -2.61 2.86 -12.84
N TYR A 61 -3.43 1.96 -13.38
CA TYR A 61 -4.77 1.70 -12.84
C TYR A 61 -4.72 1.08 -11.45
N VAL A 62 -3.84 0.09 -11.24
CA VAL A 62 -3.65 -0.52 -9.91
C VAL A 62 -3.17 0.49 -8.89
N TYR A 63 -2.21 1.35 -9.23
CA TYR A 63 -1.73 2.40 -8.32
C TYR A 63 -2.82 3.41 -7.95
N LYS A 64 -3.68 3.79 -8.89
CA LYS A 64 -4.82 4.67 -8.61
C LYS A 64 -5.84 4.01 -7.69
N ILE A 65 -6.17 2.74 -7.90
CA ILE A 65 -7.08 2.00 -7.01
C ILE A 65 -6.50 1.93 -5.60
N CYS A 66 -5.22 1.56 -5.46
CA CYS A 66 -4.56 1.48 -4.16
C CYS A 66 -4.58 2.83 -3.42
N GLY A 67 -4.26 3.93 -4.11
CA GLY A 67 -4.35 5.28 -3.54
C GLY A 67 -5.76 5.64 -3.07
N ILE A 68 -6.80 5.36 -3.88
CA ILE A 68 -8.20 5.63 -3.51
C ILE A 68 -8.63 4.79 -2.31
N LEU A 69 -8.26 3.50 -2.27
CA LEU A 69 -8.56 2.62 -1.14
C LEU A 69 -7.94 3.11 0.17
N ILE A 70 -6.69 3.58 0.15
CA ILE A 70 -6.04 4.15 1.34
C ILE A 70 -6.83 5.36 1.85
N ILE A 71 -7.27 6.28 0.97
CA ILE A 71 -8.09 7.44 1.36
C ILE A 71 -9.42 6.99 1.96
N ILE A 72 -10.10 6.00 1.36
CA ILE A 72 -11.35 5.44 1.87
C ILE A 72 -11.13 4.93 3.30
N PHE A 73 -10.08 4.14 3.55
CA PHE A 73 -9.82 3.60 4.88
C PHE A 73 -9.52 4.69 5.92
N ILE A 74 -8.75 5.73 5.57
CA ILE A 74 -8.51 6.89 6.45
C ILE A 74 -9.82 7.58 6.83
N VAL A 75 -10.74 7.76 5.87
CA VAL A 75 -12.04 8.40 6.11
C VAL A 75 -12.98 7.50 6.93
N LEU A 76 -12.90 6.18 6.77
CA LEU A 76 -13.71 5.23 7.54
C LEU A 76 -13.31 5.16 9.02
N VAL A 77 -12.05 5.42 9.37
CA VAL A 77 -11.58 5.39 10.77
C VAL A 77 -12.40 6.29 11.70
N PRO A 78 -12.59 7.59 11.45
CA PRO A 78 -13.43 8.44 12.32
C PRO A 78 -14.91 8.04 12.28
N ILE A 79 -15.41 7.53 11.14
CA ILE A 79 -16.81 7.09 10.99
C ILE A 79 -17.09 5.88 11.88
N CYS A 80 -16.20 4.88 11.88
CA CYS A 80 -16.33 3.69 12.73
C CYS A 80 -16.17 3.99 14.22
N ASN A 81 -15.56 5.12 14.60
CA ASN A 81 -15.45 5.56 15.98
C ASN A 81 -16.71 6.27 16.51
N ILE A 82 -17.67 6.63 15.64
CA ILE A 82 -18.96 7.20 16.07
C ILE A 82 -19.72 6.15 16.89
N GLU A 83 -20.15 6.50 18.10
CA GLU A 83 -20.78 5.55 19.04
C GLU A 83 -21.93 4.74 18.42
N LYS A 84 -22.82 5.40 17.67
CA LYS A 84 -23.95 4.74 17.00
C LYS A 84 -23.48 3.64 16.04
N ILE A 85 -22.44 3.92 15.26
CA ILE A 85 -21.89 2.99 14.28
C ILE A 85 -21.08 1.89 14.97
N ARG A 86 -20.29 2.25 15.99
CA ARG A 86 -19.50 1.31 16.78
C ARG A 86 -20.38 0.24 17.45
N ILE A 87 -21.51 0.65 18.02
CA ILE A 87 -22.49 -0.26 18.64
C ILE A 87 -23.15 -1.15 17.58
N TRP A 88 -23.52 -0.60 16.43
CA TRP A 88 -24.14 -1.35 15.34
C TRP A 88 -23.21 -2.38 14.71
N LEU A 89 -21.94 -2.01 14.52
CA LEU A 89 -20.94 -2.81 13.81
C LEU A 89 -20.29 -3.87 14.72
N ASN A 90 -20.35 -3.68 16.04
CA ASN A 90 -19.81 -4.57 17.07
C ASN A 90 -18.38 -5.09 16.76
N LEU A 91 -17.55 -4.24 16.16
CA LEU A 91 -16.17 -4.55 15.78
C LEU A 91 -15.19 -3.87 16.76
N PRO A 92 -14.69 -4.59 17.78
CA PRO A 92 -13.88 -4.00 18.86
C PRO A 92 -12.53 -3.43 18.40
N TYR A 93 -12.08 -3.76 17.19
CA TYR A 93 -10.79 -3.33 16.63
C TYR A 93 -10.90 -2.73 15.23
N ALA A 94 -12.04 -2.13 14.89
CA ALA A 94 -12.30 -1.57 13.56
C ALA A 94 -11.19 -0.61 13.07
N THR A 95 -10.73 0.29 13.94
CA THR A 95 -9.63 1.23 13.62
C THR A 95 -8.35 0.49 13.21
N PHE A 96 -7.92 -0.49 14.01
CA PHE A 96 -6.71 -1.27 13.73
C PHE A 96 -6.82 -2.06 12.41
N VAL A 97 -7.98 -2.67 12.16
CA VAL A 97 -8.22 -3.42 10.90
C VAL A 97 -8.16 -2.48 9.69
N LEU A 98 -8.76 -1.29 9.78
CA LEU A 98 -8.72 -0.31 8.69
C LEU A 98 -7.30 0.19 8.42
N GLU A 99 -6.53 0.48 9.47
CA GLU A 99 -5.12 0.87 9.36
C GLU A 99 -4.27 -0.25 8.74
N ALA A 100 -4.47 -1.50 9.17
CA ALA A 100 -3.78 -2.67 8.61
C ALA A 100 -4.13 -2.88 7.13
N LEU A 101 -5.41 -2.73 6.74
CA LEU A 101 -5.85 -2.83 5.34
C LEU A 101 -5.27 -1.71 4.48
N ALA A 102 -5.17 -0.49 5.01
CA ALA A 102 -4.51 0.63 4.33
C ALA A 102 -3.03 0.34 4.07
N LEU A 103 -2.31 -0.16 5.07
CA LEU A 103 -0.91 -0.58 4.93
C LEU A 103 -0.75 -1.74 3.94
N LEU A 104 -1.61 -2.74 4.01
CA LEU A 104 -1.57 -3.89 3.11
C LEU A 104 -1.79 -3.45 1.66
N THR A 105 -2.78 -2.60 1.43
CA THR A 105 -3.09 -2.05 0.10
C THR A 105 -1.91 -1.26 -0.46
N PHE A 106 -1.29 -0.44 0.38
CA PHE A 106 -0.06 0.27 0.00
C PHE A 106 1.08 -0.71 -0.32
N GLY A 107 1.30 -1.72 0.53
CA GLY A 107 2.32 -2.75 0.35
C GLY A 107 2.17 -3.52 -0.96
N ILE A 108 0.94 -3.89 -1.34
CA ILE A 108 0.64 -4.51 -2.64
C ILE A 108 1.05 -3.57 -3.78
N SER A 109 0.69 -2.29 -3.70
CA SER A 109 1.07 -1.31 -4.73
C SER A 109 2.60 -1.16 -4.85
N TRP A 110 3.31 -1.22 -3.73
CA TRP A 110 4.77 -1.16 -3.69
C TRP A 110 5.41 -2.41 -4.31
N LEU A 111 4.92 -3.60 -3.99
CA LEU A 111 5.43 -4.86 -4.57
C LEU A 111 5.27 -4.89 -6.10
N ILE A 112 4.18 -4.32 -6.63
CA ILE A 112 3.95 -4.20 -8.07
C ILE A 112 4.85 -3.14 -8.72
N LYS A 113 5.26 -2.11 -7.97
CA LYS A 113 6.24 -1.11 -8.42
C LYS A 113 7.67 -1.65 -8.41
N GLY A 114 8.03 -2.47 -7.42
CA GLY A 114 9.39 -3.01 -7.23
C GLY A 114 9.84 -4.08 -8.22
N ASP A 115 9.02 -4.43 -9.22
CA ASP A 115 9.28 -5.49 -10.23
C ASP A 115 9.68 -6.87 -9.65
N THR A 116 9.54 -7.10 -8.33
CA THR A 116 9.93 -8.36 -7.66
C THR A 116 9.02 -9.54 -7.98
N LEU A 117 7.80 -9.29 -8.46
CA LEU A 117 6.82 -10.32 -8.86
C LEU A 117 6.63 -10.42 -10.38
N LEU A 118 7.06 -9.41 -11.14
CA LEU A 118 6.95 -9.36 -12.60
C LEU A 118 8.34 -9.18 -13.19
N GLN A 119 9.19 -10.19 -13.00
CA GLN A 119 10.37 -10.35 -13.83
C GLN A 119 9.91 -10.41 -15.29
N ASP A 120 10.46 -9.50 -16.07
CA ASP A 120 9.83 -8.92 -17.24
C ASP A 120 9.69 -9.94 -18.40
N LYS A 121 8.49 -10.46 -18.63
CA LYS A 121 8.17 -11.15 -19.89
C LYS A 121 8.16 -10.17 -21.08
N ALA A 122 8.11 -8.85 -20.87
CA ALA A 122 8.15 -7.89 -21.96
C ALA A 122 9.53 -7.84 -22.63
N HIS A 123 10.61 -8.04 -21.88
CA HIS A 123 11.95 -8.19 -22.46
C HIS A 123 12.04 -9.42 -23.37
N ALA A 124 11.42 -10.54 -22.97
CA ALA A 124 11.35 -11.75 -23.79
C ALA A 124 10.48 -11.57 -25.06
N GLN A 125 9.45 -10.72 -25.01
CA GLN A 125 8.60 -10.44 -26.17
C GLN A 125 9.29 -9.53 -27.20
N MET A 126 10.12 -8.57 -26.78
CA MET A 126 10.90 -7.75 -27.71
C MET A 126 12.06 -8.53 -28.35
N VAL A 127 12.68 -9.45 -27.61
CA VAL A 127 13.67 -10.41 -28.15
C VAL A 127 13.03 -11.40 -29.12
N LYS A 128 11.76 -11.79 -28.90
CA LYS A 128 11.05 -12.74 -29.76
C LYS A 128 10.34 -12.08 -30.96
N ALA A 129 9.99 -10.80 -30.85
CA ALA A 129 9.43 -10.00 -31.94
C ALA A 129 10.49 -9.49 -32.92
N ASN A 130 11.78 -9.58 -32.55
CA ASN A 130 12.89 -9.52 -33.49
C ASN A 130 13.59 -10.89 -33.63
N PRO A 131 13.05 -11.80 -34.44
CA PRO A 131 13.80 -12.92 -35.00
C PRO A 131 14.37 -12.58 -36.38
N ALA A 132 14.19 -11.35 -36.88
CA ALA A 132 14.67 -10.91 -38.19
C ALA A 132 16.10 -10.34 -38.18
N ASP A 133 16.67 -10.07 -37.01
CA ASP A 133 18.07 -9.70 -36.78
C ASP A 133 18.94 -10.88 -36.27
N VAL A 134 18.33 -12.04 -35.97
CA VAL A 134 19.05 -13.27 -35.59
C VAL A 134 19.25 -14.23 -36.79
N VAL A 135 18.82 -13.85 -38.00
CA VAL A 135 19.21 -14.56 -39.23
C VAL A 135 20.48 -13.94 -39.80
N SER A 136 21.59 -14.61 -39.48
CA SER A 136 22.90 -14.52 -40.13
C SER A 136 22.82 -14.35 -41.66
N PRO A 137 23.65 -13.49 -42.27
CA PRO A 137 24.06 -13.65 -43.64
C PRO A 137 25.55 -14.04 -43.76
N ASN A 138 25.78 -15.21 -44.36
CA ASN A 138 26.97 -15.65 -45.12
C ASN A 138 28.16 -16.25 -44.31
N ALA A 139 28.59 -17.50 -44.43
CA ALA A 139 28.55 -18.49 -45.52
C ALA A 139 29.16 -18.02 -46.86
N ALA A 140 30.40 -17.54 -46.82
CA ALA A 140 31.33 -17.64 -47.94
C ALA A 140 32.74 -17.91 -47.41
#